data_AF-A0A6C0IE90-F1
#
_entry.id   AF-A0A6C0IE90-F1
#
_cell.length_a   1.000
_cell.length_b   1.000
_cell.length_c   1.000
_cell.angle_alpha   90.00
_cell.angle_beta   90.00
_cell.angle_gamma   90.00
#
_symmetry.space_group_name_H-M   'P 1'
#
loop_
_entity.id
_entity.type
_entity.pdbx_description
1 polymer ?
#
loop_
_entity_poly.entity_id
_entity_poly.type
_entity_poly.pdbx_seq_one_letter_code
_entity_poly.pdbx_strand_id
1 'polypeptide(L)'
;MSHNEIQDYEERKMFLDNLKTLNKIEQEEVFRILKKNASSFSENSNGIFFDVSRIDTKTFKELLGFLEFCKKNREAFENREQEQQKASDALKQSYE
;
A
#
# COMPACT_ATOMS: atom_id res chain seq x y z
N MET A 1 24.35 15.81 4.57
CA MET A 1 23.20 15.42 3.72
C MET A 1 22.49 16.69 3.29
N SER A 2 22.19 16.82 2.01
CA SER A 2 21.40 17.93 1.46
C SER A 2 19.94 17.81 1.91
N HIS A 3 19.19 18.92 1.83
CA HIS A 3 17.76 18.93 2.15
C HIS A 3 16.96 17.87 1.36
N ASN A 4 17.31 17.68 0.08
CA ASN A 4 16.65 16.70 -0.79
C ASN A 4 16.93 15.25 -0.37
N GLU A 5 18.15 14.95 0.11
CA GLU A 5 18.50 13.61 0.59
C GLU A 5 17.76 13.24 1.88
N ILE A 6 17.54 14.21 2.77
CA ILE A 6 16.77 14.02 3.99
C ILE A 6 15.29 13.75 3.65
N GLN A 7 14.74 14.48 2.69
CA GLN A 7 13.36 14.26 2.24
C GLN A 7 13.17 12.87 1.62
N ASP A 8 14.03 12.44 0.69
CA ASP A 8 13.94 11.11 0.07
C ASP A 8 14.02 9.99 1.12
N TYR A 9 14.91 10.14 2.11
CA TYR A 9 15.02 9.20 3.22
C TYR A 9 13.73 9.08 4.04
N GLU A 10 13.13 10.20 4.45
CA GLU A 10 11.88 10.18 5.21
C GLU A 10 10.71 9.61 4.40
N GLU A 11 10.63 9.92 3.10
CA GLU A 11 9.62 9.33 2.21
C GLU A 11 9.76 7.80 2.12
N ARG A 12 10.98 7.29 1.96
CA ARG A 12 11.26 5.84 1.93
C ARG A 12 10.98 5.15 3.26
N LYS A 13 11.26 5.82 4.37
CA LYS A 13 10.93 5.34 5.71
C LYS A 13 9.42 5.26 5.92
N MET A 14 8.69 6.29 5.52
CA MET A 14 7.21 6.27 5.55
C MET A 14 6.66 5.16 4.65
N PHE A 15 7.23 4.95 3.46
CA PHE A 15 6.86 3.85 2.58
C PHE A 15 7.01 2.49 3.28
N LEU A 16 8.13 2.24 3.96
CA LEU A 16 8.38 1.01 4.70
C LEU A 16 7.32 0.74 5.78
N ASP A 17 6.90 1.77 6.51
CA ASP A 17 5.86 1.62 7.53
C ASP A 17 4.49 1.32 6.91
N ASN A 18 4.17 1.93 5.77
CA ASN A 18 2.91 1.65 5.05
C ASN A 18 2.87 0.22 4.48
N LEU A 19 4.00 -0.34 4.04
CA LEU A 19 4.06 -1.73 3.57
C LEU A 19 3.55 -2.73 4.61
N LYS A 20 3.76 -2.46 5.91
CA LYS A 20 3.31 -3.34 7.01
C LYS A 20 1.79 -3.42 7.13
N THR A 21 1.06 -2.48 6.53
CA THR A 21 -0.41 -2.43 6.53
C THR A 21 -1.03 -3.21 5.38
N LEU A 22 -0.22 -3.70 4.45
CA LEU A 22 -0.69 -4.41 3.27
C LEU A 22 -1.08 -5.85 3.62
N ASN A 23 -2.20 -6.30 3.08
CA ASN A 23 -2.57 -7.71 3.11
C ASN A 23 -1.75 -8.53 2.09
N LYS A 24 -1.91 -9.86 2.12
CA LYS A 24 -1.13 -10.77 1.26
C LYS A 24 -1.23 -10.44 -0.24
N ILE A 25 -2.43 -10.15 -0.74
CA ILE A 25 -2.66 -9.86 -2.16
C ILE A 25 -1.96 -8.55 -2.55
N GLU A 26 -2.05 -7.54 -1.69
CA GLU A 26 -1.37 -6.25 -1.89
C GLU A 26 0.16 -6.42 -1.83
N GLN A 27 0.69 -7.26 -0.93
CA GLN A 27 2.12 -7.59 -0.87
C GLN A 27 2.60 -8.34 -2.13
N GLU A 28 1.79 -9.25 -2.68
CA GLU A 28 2.10 -9.92 -3.94
C GLU A 28 2.18 -8.93 -5.11
N GLU A 29 1.35 -7.89 -5.12
CA GLU A 29 1.42 -6.86 -6.15
C GLU A 29 2.67 -5.98 -6.02
N VAL A 30 3.08 -5.65 -4.78
CA VAL A 30 4.40 -5.02 -4.54
C VAL A 30 5.51 -5.86 -5.15
N PHE A 31 5.49 -7.18 -4.95
CA PHE A 31 6.46 -8.08 -5.56
C PHE A 31 6.39 -8.06 -7.10
N ARG A 32 5.20 -8.02 -7.69
CA ARG A 32 5.04 -7.92 -9.15
C ARG A 32 5.62 -6.62 -9.70
N ILE A 33 5.46 -5.49 -9.00
CA ILE A 33 6.05 -4.19 -9.39
C ILE A 33 7.58 -4.27 -9.35
N LEU A 34 8.16 -4.84 -8.28
CA LEU A 34 9.61 -5.04 -8.16
C LEU A 34 10.15 -5.92 -9.29
N LYS A 35 9.47 -7.04 -9.57
CA LYS A 35 9.85 -7.98 -10.63
C LYS A 35 9.75 -7.35 -12.03
N LYS A 36 8.67 -6.62 -12.30
CA LYS A 36 8.43 -5.91 -13.57
C LYS A 36 9.54 -4.90 -13.88
N ASN A 37 10.07 -4.23 -12.85
CA ASN A 37 11.12 -3.23 -13.01
C ASN A 37 12.54 -3.80 -12.77
N ALA A 38 12.70 -5.13 -12.70
CA ALA A 38 13.97 -5.80 -12.47
C ALA A 38 14.74 -5.30 -11.23
N SER A 39 14.00 -4.91 -10.19
CA SER A 39 14.61 -4.51 -8.91
C SER A 39 15.29 -5.69 -8.23
N SER A 40 16.35 -5.42 -7.49
CA SER A 40 17.06 -6.45 -6.73
C SER A 40 16.25 -6.89 -5.51
N PHE A 41 16.00 -8.18 -5.40
CA PHE A 41 15.38 -8.82 -4.24
C PHE A 41 16.01 -10.21 -4.02
N SER A 42 15.86 -10.76 -2.82
CA SER A 42 16.18 -12.15 -2.50
C SER A 42 14.90 -12.90 -2.12
N GLU A 43 14.90 -14.20 -2.39
CA GLU A 43 13.78 -15.09 -2.12
C GLU A 43 14.30 -16.33 -1.36
N ASN A 44 13.56 -16.73 -0.34
CA ASN A 44 13.75 -18.01 0.33
C ASN A 44 12.39 -18.58 0.78
N SER A 45 12.40 -19.73 1.46
CA SER A 45 11.17 -20.38 1.96
C SER A 45 10.31 -19.51 2.88
N ASN A 46 10.88 -18.44 3.45
CA ASN A 46 10.21 -17.54 4.39
C ASN A 46 9.66 -16.28 3.70
N GLY A 47 10.01 -16.01 2.44
CA GLY A 47 9.45 -14.90 1.67
C GLY A 47 10.45 -14.15 0.80
N ILE A 48 10.04 -12.94 0.39
CA ILE A 48 10.79 -12.02 -0.46
C ILE A 48 11.35 -10.88 0.39
N PHE A 49 12.63 -10.56 0.20
CA PHE A 49 13.33 -9.49 0.90
C PHE A 49 13.97 -8.55 -0.11
N PHE A 50 13.86 -7.24 0.13
CA PHE A 50 14.45 -6.21 -0.72
C PHE A 50 14.81 -4.98 0.10
N ASP A 51 15.77 -4.20 -0.39
CA ASP A 51 16.25 -2.99 0.28
C ASP A 51 15.57 -1.76 -0.34
N VAL A 52 14.68 -1.11 0.44
CA VAL A 52 13.94 0.07 0.01
C VAL A 52 14.88 1.22 -0.40
N SER A 53 16.06 1.34 0.23
CA SER A 53 17.02 2.40 -0.11
C SER A 53 17.67 2.20 -1.48
N ARG A 54 17.68 0.97 -2.00
CA ARG A 54 18.29 0.61 -3.30
C ARG A 54 17.29 0.58 -4.44
N ILE A 55 16.00 0.80 -4.17
CA ILE A 55 14.98 0.89 -5.20
C ILE A 55 15.17 2.18 -5.99
N ASP A 56 15.30 2.07 -7.30
CA ASP A 56 15.42 3.22 -8.19
C ASP A 56 14.17 4.12 -8.12
N THR A 57 14.34 5.40 -8.44
CA THR A 57 13.28 6.40 -8.30
C THR A 57 12.02 6.06 -9.11
N LYS A 58 12.15 5.43 -10.28
CA LYS A 58 10.99 5.07 -11.11
C LYS A 58 10.17 3.98 -10.41
N THR A 59 10.81 2.90 -10.00
CA THR A 59 10.12 1.81 -9.29
C THR A 59 9.54 2.29 -7.97
N PHE A 60 10.27 3.14 -7.22
CA PHE A 60 9.78 3.69 -5.96
C PHE A 60 8.50 4.53 -6.15
N LYS A 61 8.41 5.33 -7.21
CA LYS A 61 7.19 6.08 -7.55
C LYS A 61 6.02 5.17 -7.93
N GLU A 62 6.26 4.09 -8.67
CA GLU A 62 5.21 3.10 -8.97
C GLU A 62 4.67 2.45 -7.70
N LEU A 63 5.57 2.07 -6.78
CA LEU A 63 5.21 1.50 -5.48
C LEU A 63 4.41 2.48 -4.60
N LEU A 64 4.81 3.76 -4.55
CA LEU A 64 4.06 4.81 -3.86
C LEU A 64 2.66 4.98 -4.44
N GLY A 65 2.54 5.02 -5.77
CA GLY A 65 1.24 5.11 -6.44
C GLY A 65 0.33 3.93 -6.11
N PHE A 66 0.89 2.73 -6.04
CA PHE A 66 0.15 1.53 -5.64
C PHE A 66 -0.32 1.57 -4.18
N LEU A 67 0.53 2.03 -3.25
CA LEU A 67 0.12 2.20 -1.85
C LEU A 67 -1.04 3.18 -1.70
N GLU A 68 -0.96 4.31 -2.40
CA GLU A 68 -2.00 5.33 -2.39
C GLU A 68 -3.33 4.77 -2.95
N PHE A 69 -3.25 3.97 -4.00
CA PHE A 69 -4.40 3.24 -4.54
C PHE A 69 -5.02 2.31 -3.49
N CYS A 70 -4.21 1.50 -2.78
CA CYS A 70 -4.71 0.60 -1.74
C CYS A 70 -5.43 1.35 -0.63
N LYS A 71 -4.86 2.46 -0.16
CA LYS A 71 -5.45 3.32 0.89
C LYS A 71 -6.82 3.87 0.45
N LYS A 72 -6.88 4.46 -0.74
CA LYS A 72 -8.13 5.01 -1.28
C LYS A 72 -9.19 3.94 -1.48
N ASN A 73 -8.79 2.75 -1.93
CA ASN A 73 -9.73 1.66 -2.13
C ASN A 73 -10.31 1.15 -0.79
N ARG A 74 -9.49 1.10 0.25
CA ARG A 74 -9.91 0.72 1.60
C ARG A 74 -10.88 1.73 2.20
N GLU A 75 -10.54 3.02 2.14
CA GLU A 75 -11.43 4.11 2.59
C GLU A 75 -12.76 4.10 1.82
N ALA A 76 -12.72 3.93 0.49
CA ALA A 76 -13.92 3.86 -0.33
C ALA A 76 -14.80 2.64 0.02
N PHE A 77 -14.18 1.51 0.37
CA PHE A 77 -14.90 0.32 0.81
C PHE A 77 -15.57 0.54 2.17
N GLU A 78 -14.84 1.05 3.15
CA GLU A 78 -15.36 1.36 4.49
C GLU A 78 -16.52 2.36 4.43
N ASN A 79 -16.40 3.42 3.63
CA ASN A 79 -17.47 4.40 3.46
C ASN A 79 -18.75 3.76 2.88
N ARG A 80 -18.61 2.90 1.87
CA ARG A 80 -19.75 2.18 1.27
C ARG A 80 -20.40 1.23 2.26
N GLU A 81 -19.62 0.52 3.05
CA GLU A 81 -20.14 -0.40 4.08
C GLU A 81 -20.94 0.37 5.14
N GLN A 82 -20.44 1.52 5.58
CA GLN A 82 -21.15 2.40 6.52
C GLN A 82 -22.46 2.94 5.94
N GLU A 83 -22.47 3.35 4.66
CA GLU A 83 -23.68 3.82 3.98
C GLU A 83 -24.73 2.71 3.86
N GLN A 84 -24.31 1.50 3.50
CA GLN A 84 -25.19 0.33 3.41
C GLN A 84 -25.77 -0.04 4.77
N GLN A 85 -24.96 -0.02 5.82
CA GLN A 85 -25.41 -0.30 7.18
C GLN A 85 -26.46 0.71 7.65
N LYS A 86 -26.20 2.01 7.45
CA LYS A 86 -27.16 3.09 7.78
C LYS A 86 -28.48 2.92 7.04
N ALA A 87 -28.43 2.59 5.75
CA ALA A 87 -29.63 2.36 4.94
C ALA A 87 -30.43 1.13 5.43
N SER A 88 -29.74 0.03 5.75
CA SER A 88 -30.35 -1.17 6.32
C SER A 88 -31.04 -0.88 7.65
N ASP A 89 -30.40 -0.13 8.54
CA ASP A 89 -30.96 0.16 9.87
C ASP A 89 -32.15 1.12 9.80
N ALA A 90 -32.12 2.12 8.90
CA ALA A 90 -33.27 2.99 8.64
C ALA A 90 -34.48 2.21 8.10
N LEU A 91 -34.26 1.20 7.24
CA LEU A 91 -35.34 0.34 6.76
C LEU A 91 -35.97 -0.47 7.90
N LYS A 92 -35.16 -1.08 8.78
CA LYS A 92 -35.67 -1.85 9.93
C LYS A 92 -36.56 -1.00 10.83
N GLN A 93 -36.12 0.23 11.14
CA GLN A 93 -36.90 1.18 11.94
C GLN A 93 -38.23 1.59 11.29
N SER A 94 -38.36 1.50 9.97
CA SER A 94 -39.64 1.80 9.29
C SER A 94 -40.68 0.68 9.35
N TYR A 95 -40.26 -0.53 9.76
CA TYR A 95 -41.13 -1.70 9.91
C TYR A 95 -41.47 -2.02 11.38
N GLU A 96 -40.93 -1.25 12.33
CA GLU A 96 -41.24 -1.28 13.76
C GLU A 96 -42.20 -0.15 14.14
#